data_AF-A0A535VC19-F1
#
_entry.id   AF-A0A535VC19-F1
#
_cell.length_a   1.000
_cell.length_b   1.000
_cell.length_c   1.000
_cell.angle_alpha   90.00
_cell.angle_beta   90.00
_cell.angle_gamma   90.00
#
_symmetry.space_group_name_H-M   'P 1'
#
loop_
_entity.id
_entity.type
_entity.pdbx_description
1 polymer ?
#
loop_
_entity_poly.entity_id
_entity_poly.type
_entity_poly.pdbx_seq_one_letter_code
_entity_poly.pdbx_strand_id
1 'polypeptide(L)'
;MDISQFLPALKVPIDDLFIANLFGFILALPVTLFLAFWLSEVKSRGTVVLGAFAGNLLGFLAILGLVGTLIYDQPLPNASPAPTFFGSLLACSALGLSTAIILDLIVARRNRADYRRPAAVAHE
;
A
#
# COMPACT_ATOMS: atom_id res chain seq x y z
N MET A 1 -2.22 12.23 34.20
CA MET A 1 -1.15 11.49 33.52
C MET A 1 -1.15 12.00 32.10
N ASP A 2 -0.15 12.82 31.76
CA ASP A 2 -0.12 13.57 30.51
C ASP A 2 0.32 12.62 29.37
N ILE A 3 -0.64 12.18 28.56
CA ILE A 3 -0.45 11.18 27.51
C ILE A 3 0.38 11.76 26.35
N SER A 4 0.58 13.08 26.33
CA SER A 4 1.42 13.81 25.38
C SER A 4 2.91 13.43 25.44
N GLN A 5 3.39 12.88 26.56
CA GLN A 5 4.76 12.38 26.70
C GLN A 5 4.94 10.97 26.09
N PHE A 6 3.85 10.20 25.92
CA PHE A 6 3.88 8.86 25.32
C PHE A 6 3.48 8.85 23.84
N LEU A 7 2.91 9.95 23.37
CA LEU A 7 2.63 10.22 21.97
C LEU A 7 3.32 11.55 21.66
N PRO A 8 4.66 11.58 21.48
CA PRO A 8 5.31 12.77 20.92
C PRO A 8 4.49 13.12 19.69
N ALA A 9 3.82 14.27 19.77
CA ALA A 9 2.67 14.58 18.96
C ALA A 9 2.98 14.23 17.51
N LEU A 10 2.04 13.54 16.84
CA LEU A 10 2.06 13.23 15.41
C LEU A 10 2.35 14.49 14.60
N LYS A 11 3.62 14.88 14.57
CA LYS A 11 4.14 16.06 13.91
C LYS A 11 4.57 15.51 12.58
N VAL A 12 3.70 15.73 11.60
CA VAL A 12 4.05 15.59 10.20
C VAL A 12 4.42 17.01 9.74
N PRO A 13 5.65 17.50 10.02
CA PRO A 13 6.12 18.71 9.37
C PRO A 13 6.04 18.47 7.87
N ILE A 14 5.52 19.45 7.13
CA ILE A 14 5.53 19.42 5.67
C ILE A 14 6.95 19.82 5.25
N ASP A 15 7.87 18.87 5.38
CA ASP A 15 9.28 19.00 5.01
C ASP A 15 9.56 18.28 3.67
N ASP A 16 10.77 18.48 3.14
CA ASP A 16 11.17 17.89 1.85
C ASP A 16 11.13 16.36 1.85
N LEU A 17 11.30 15.73 3.02
CA LEU A 17 11.21 14.28 3.20
C LEU A 17 9.76 13.79 3.09
N PHE A 18 8.82 14.48 3.74
CA PHE A 18 7.39 14.21 3.60
C PHE A 18 6.94 14.36 2.15
N ILE A 19 7.36 15.45 1.49
CA ILE A 19 7.03 15.72 0.09
C ILE A 19 7.61 14.63 -0.82
N ALA A 20 8.88 14.26 -0.65
CA ALA A 20 9.52 13.18 -1.39
C ALA A 20 8.77 11.84 -1.22
N ASN A 21 8.39 11.50 0.02
CA ASN A 21 7.62 10.28 0.29
C ASN A 21 6.22 10.33 -0.34
N LEU A 22 5.53 11.47 -0.25
CA LEU A 22 4.20 11.66 -0.83
C LEU A 22 4.22 11.51 -2.35
N PHE A 23 5.19 12.12 -3.03
CA PHE A 23 5.33 11.96 -4.49
C PHE A 23 5.69 10.52 -4.88
N GLY A 24 6.51 9.83 -4.09
CA GLY A 24 6.81 8.41 -4.28
C GLY A 24 5.54 7.55 -4.22
N PHE A 25 4.69 7.78 -3.23
CA PHE A 25 3.39 7.12 -3.08
C PHE A 25 2.41 7.45 -4.21
N ILE A 26 2.30 8.74 -4.59
CA ILE A 26 1.41 9.18 -5.68
C ILE A 26 1.79 8.54 -7.01
N LEU A 27 3.09 8.38 -7.30
CA LEU A 27 3.54 7.72 -8.53
C LEU A 27 3.43 6.19 -8.46
N ALA A 28 3.62 5.57 -7.29
CA ALA A 28 3.45 4.14 -7.09
C ALA A 28 1.98 3.70 -7.23
N LEU A 29 1.03 4.52 -6.78
CA LEU A 29 -0.40 4.25 -6.81
C LEU A 29 -0.95 3.85 -8.19
N PRO A 30 -0.84 4.68 -9.25
CA PRO A 30 -1.40 4.34 -10.56
C PRO A 30 -0.74 3.09 -11.14
N VAL A 31 0.58 2.93 -10.98
CA VAL A 31 1.32 1.76 -11.48
C VAL A 31 0.81 0.49 -10.83
N THR A 32 0.76 0.45 -9.50
CA THR A 32 0.34 -0.74 -8.75
C THR A 32 -1.13 -1.07 -8.92
N LEU A 33 -2.02 -0.07 -8.92
CA LEU A 33 -3.46 -0.30 -9.14
C LEU A 33 -3.70 -0.82 -10.56
N PHE A 34 -3.00 -0.26 -11.55
CA PHE A 34 -3.07 -0.74 -12.93
C PHE A 34 -2.59 -2.19 -13.04
N LEU A 35 -1.42 -2.51 -12.48
CA LEU A 35 -0.89 -3.88 -12.48
C LEU A 35 -1.81 -4.85 -11.73
N ALA A 36 -2.32 -4.46 -10.56
CA ALA A 36 -3.23 -5.30 -9.77
C ALA A 36 -4.55 -5.58 -10.51
N PHE A 37 -5.08 -4.60 -11.23
CA PHE A 37 -6.26 -4.79 -12.07
C PHE A 37 -6.00 -5.71 -13.26
N TRP A 38 -4.83 -5.58 -13.91
CA TRP A 38 -4.47 -6.37 -15.08
C TRP A 38 -4.08 -7.82 -14.75
N LEU A 39 -3.36 -8.04 -13.66
CA LEU A 39 -2.89 -9.35 -13.22
C LEU A 39 -4.00 -10.20 -12.59
N SER A 40 -5.08 -9.58 -12.09
CA SER A 40 -6.15 -10.31 -11.41
C SER A 40 -7.13 -10.95 -12.41
N GLU A 41 -7.17 -12.27 -12.43
CA GLU A 41 -8.17 -13.07 -13.14
C GLU A 41 -9.46 -13.30 -12.32
N VAL A 42 -9.53 -12.74 -11.11
CA VAL A 42 -10.61 -13.02 -10.16
C VAL A 42 -11.87 -12.22 -10.49
N LYS A 43 -13.04 -12.86 -10.34
CA LYS A 43 -14.37 -12.26 -10.60
C LYS A 43 -14.61 -10.94 -9.82
N SER A 44 -14.03 -10.81 -8.62
CA SER A 44 -14.09 -9.59 -7.80
C SER A 44 -12.80 -8.76 -7.84
N ARG A 45 -12.45 -8.24 -9.02
CA ARG A 45 -11.26 -7.36 -9.21
C ARG A 45 -11.19 -6.19 -8.23
N GLY A 46 -12.34 -5.68 -7.78
CA GLY A 46 -12.41 -4.58 -6.80
C GLY A 46 -11.72 -4.89 -5.46
N THR A 47 -11.78 -6.14 -4.98
CA THR A 47 -11.12 -6.54 -3.73
C THR A 47 -9.60 -6.50 -3.87
N VAL A 48 -9.07 -6.89 -5.03
CA VAL A 48 -7.64 -6.91 -5.31
C VAL A 48 -7.09 -5.49 -5.46
N VAL A 49 -7.84 -4.61 -6.14
CA VAL A 49 -7.52 -3.18 -6.28
C VAL A 49 -7.53 -2.47 -4.92
N LEU A 50 -8.52 -2.76 -4.06
CA LEU A 50 -8.57 -2.21 -2.70
C LEU A 50 -7.40 -2.75 -1.84
N GLY A 51 -7.02 -4.00 -2.07
CA GLY A 51 -5.81 -4.61 -1.54
C GLY A 51 -4.52 -3.87 -1.91
N ALA A 52 -4.35 -3.57 -3.20
CA ALA A 52 -3.23 -2.80 -3.71
C ALA A 52 -3.18 -1.40 -3.11
N PHE A 53 -4.33 -0.74 -2.98
CA PHE A 53 -4.43 0.57 -2.33
C PHE A 53 -3.98 0.50 -0.87
N ALA A 54 -4.51 -0.46 -0.10
CA ALA A 54 -4.13 -0.65 1.30
C ALA A 54 -2.65 -0.97 1.48
N GLY A 55 -2.06 -1.78 0.59
CA GLY A 55 -0.63 -2.09 0.61
C GLY A 55 0.26 -0.88 0.33
N ASN A 56 -0.09 -0.05 -0.65
CA ASN A 56 0.64 1.21 -0.88
C ASN A 56 0.53 2.14 0.33
N LEU A 57 -0.67 2.26 0.92
CA LEU A 57 -0.88 3.12 2.08
C LEU A 57 -0.02 2.67 3.26
N LEU A 58 0.08 1.37 3.49
CA LEU A 58 0.98 0.81 4.50
C LEU A 58 2.45 1.09 4.19
N GLY A 59 2.87 1.00 2.92
CA GLY A 59 4.24 1.36 2.52
C GLY A 59 4.56 2.84 2.77
N PHE A 60 3.63 3.73 2.46
CA PHE A 60 3.75 5.15 2.74
C PHE A 60 3.90 5.44 4.23
N LEU A 61 3.04 4.83 5.06
CA LEU A 61 3.09 4.96 6.51
C LEU A 61 4.38 4.36 7.11
N ALA A 62 4.87 3.25 6.57
CA ALA A 62 6.12 2.64 7.01
C ALA A 62 7.32 3.56 6.75
N ILE A 63 7.39 4.21 5.59
CA ILE A 63 8.46 5.19 5.29
C ILE A 63 8.33 6.43 6.19
N LEU A 64 7.11 6.91 6.44
CA LEU A 64 6.88 8.01 7.39
C LEU A 64 7.33 7.64 8.82
N GLY A 65 7.08 6.40 9.24
CA GLY A 65 7.50 5.88 10.55
C GLY A 65 9.00 5.65 10.70
N LEU A 66 9.64 5.17 9.63
CA LEU A 66 11.05 4.79 9.67
C LEU A 66 11.99 5.96 9.37
N VAL A 67 11.71 6.73 8.32
CA VAL A 67 12.59 7.79 7.81
C VAL A 67 12.11 9.18 8.24
N GLY A 68 10.78 9.35 8.24
CA GLY A 68 10.14 10.58 8.66
C GLY A 68 10.00 10.68 10.18
N THR A 69 9.27 11.70 10.58
CA THR A 69 9.07 12.12 11.98
C THR A 69 7.79 11.55 12.59
N LEU A 70 7.19 10.52 11.99
CA LEU A 70 5.92 9.97 12.48
C LEU A 70 6.08 9.29 13.85
N ILE A 71 7.26 8.72 14.13
CA ILE A 71 7.59 8.03 15.39
C ILE A 71 8.69 8.77 16.16
N TYR A 72 9.57 9.51 15.48
CA TYR A 72 10.72 10.20 16.07
C TYR A 72 10.62 11.72 15.90
N ASP A 73 11.06 12.49 16.90
CA ASP A 73 11.02 13.96 16.88
C ASP A 73 11.93 14.59 15.81
N GLN A 74 12.93 13.86 15.32
CA GLN A 74 13.81 14.28 14.24
C GLN A 74 13.89 13.21 13.14
N PRO A 75 13.93 13.61 11.87
CA PRO A 75 14.17 12.67 10.77
C PRO A 75 15.54 12.01 10.96
N LEU A 76 15.74 10.84 10.34
CA LEU A 76 17.01 10.11 10.45
C LEU A 76 18.20 11.04 10.10
N PRO A 77 19.29 11.02 10.88
CA PRO A 77 20.48 11.80 10.54
C PRO A 77 21.02 11.35 9.17
N ASN A 78 21.31 12.31 8.30
CA ASN A 78 21.68 12.13 6.88
C ASN A 78 20.55 11.63 5.96
N ALA A 79 19.29 11.64 6.40
CA ALA A 79 18.17 11.41 5.50
C ALA A 79 18.13 12.50 4.42
N SER A 80 18.10 12.07 3.16
CA SER A 80 17.98 12.97 2.02
C SER A 80 16.68 12.70 1.25
N PRO A 81 16.08 13.73 0.62
CA PRO A 81 14.80 13.61 -0.06
C PRO A 81 14.86 12.66 -1.27
N ALA A 82 15.96 12.64 -2.03
CA ALA A 82 16.11 11.78 -3.20
C ALA A 82 15.99 10.27 -2.89
N PRO A 83 16.77 9.66 -1.98
CA PRO A 83 16.62 8.24 -1.64
C PRO A 83 15.29 7.95 -0.95
N THR A 84 14.72 8.91 -0.22
CA THR A 84 13.39 8.77 0.40
C THR A 84 12.30 8.66 -0.66
N PHE A 85 12.37 9.44 -1.73
CA PHE A 85 11.46 9.36 -2.88
C PHE A 85 11.54 7.99 -3.56
N PHE A 86 12.74 7.55 -3.97
CA PHE A 86 12.90 6.26 -4.66
C PHE A 86 12.59 5.07 -3.75
N GLY A 87 12.97 5.15 -2.48
CA GLY A 87 12.66 4.15 -1.46
C GLY A 87 11.16 4.03 -1.23
N SER A 88 10.45 5.16 -1.15
CA SER A 88 8.98 5.19 -1.04
C SER A 88 8.31 4.60 -2.26
N LEU A 89 8.73 5.01 -3.47
CA LEU A 89 8.17 4.50 -4.71
C LEU A 89 8.31 2.98 -4.80
N LEU A 90 9.49 2.45 -4.45
CA LEU A 90 9.75 1.01 -4.46
C LEU A 90 8.98 0.28 -3.35
N ALA A 91 9.01 0.79 -2.11
CA ALA A 91 8.36 0.16 -0.96
C ALA A 91 6.83 0.14 -1.11
N CYS A 92 6.23 1.27 -1.51
CA CYS A 92 4.80 1.36 -1.80
C CYS A 92 4.44 0.40 -2.93
N SER A 93 5.25 0.36 -4.01
CA SER A 93 4.97 -0.54 -5.14
C SER A 93 5.04 -2.02 -4.76
N ALA A 94 6.08 -2.42 -4.02
CA ALA A 94 6.26 -3.80 -3.59
C ALA A 94 5.15 -4.23 -2.60
N LEU A 95 4.80 -3.39 -1.64
CA LEU A 95 3.75 -3.68 -0.67
C LEU A 95 2.37 -3.69 -1.32
N GLY A 96 2.07 -2.73 -2.21
CA GLY A 96 0.83 -2.71 -2.99
C GLY A 96 0.65 -3.96 -3.85
N LEU A 97 1.70 -4.37 -4.57
CA LEU A 97 1.62 -5.58 -5.41
C LEU A 97 1.52 -6.87 -4.58
N SER A 98 2.29 -6.98 -3.50
CA SER A 98 2.25 -8.17 -2.65
C SER A 98 0.90 -8.35 -1.96
N THR A 99 0.29 -7.29 -1.41
CA THR A 99 -1.06 -7.39 -0.83
C THR A 99 -2.12 -7.71 -1.88
N ALA A 100 -2.00 -7.16 -3.08
CA ALA A 100 -2.88 -7.48 -4.20
C ALA A 100 -2.81 -8.97 -4.56
N ILE A 101 -1.61 -9.53 -4.76
CA ILE A 101 -1.41 -10.95 -5.08
C ILE A 101 -1.92 -11.85 -3.94
N ILE A 102 -1.65 -11.48 -2.68
CA ILE A 102 -2.15 -12.25 -1.52
C ILE A 102 -3.68 -12.27 -1.52
N LEU A 103 -4.33 -11.12 -1.73
CA LEU A 103 -5.79 -11.06 -1.79
C LEU A 103 -6.37 -11.80 -2.99
N ASP A 104 -5.71 -11.72 -4.14
CA ASP A 104 -6.07 -12.48 -5.34
C ASP A 104 -6.07 -13.99 -5.05
N LEU A 105 -5.00 -14.50 -4.44
CA LEU A 105 -4.88 -15.90 -4.03
C LEU A 105 -5.91 -16.30 -2.95
N ILE A 106 -6.19 -15.42 -1.99
CA ILE A 106 -7.21 -15.67 -0.95
C ILE A 106 -8.59 -15.78 -1.58
N VAL A 107 -8.97 -14.84 -2.45
CA VAL A 107 -10.29 -14.85 -3.09
C VAL A 107 -10.41 -16.03 -4.06
N ALA A 108 -9.38 -16.32 -4.85
CA ALA A 108 -9.36 -17.50 -5.71
C ALA A 108 -9.53 -18.79 -4.91
N ARG A 109 -8.84 -18.94 -3.76
CA ARG A 109 -9.00 -20.09 -2.86
C ARG A 109 -10.40 -20.16 -2.27
N ARG A 110 -10.97 -19.04 -1.84
CA ARG A 110 -12.29 -18.99 -1.18
C ARG A 110 -13.42 -19.31 -2.15
N ASN A 111 -13.28 -18.88 -3.40
CA ASN A 111 -14.27 -19.13 -4.46
C ASN A 111 -14.00 -20.42 -5.24
N ARG A 112 -13.04 -21.27 -4.84
CA ARG A 112 -12.79 -22.57 -5.51
C ARG A 112 -14.03 -23.45 -5.62
N ALA A 113 -14.94 -23.37 -4.65
CA ALA A 113 -16.20 -24.11 -4.68
C ALA A 113 -17.19 -23.55 -5.73
N ASP A 114 -17.24 -22.22 -5.88
CA ASP A 114 -18.09 -21.54 -6.87
C ASP A 114 -17.53 -21.66 -8.30
N TYR A 115 -16.20 -21.67 -8.48
CA TYR A 115 -15.57 -21.93 -9.78
C TYR A 115 -15.75 -23.39 -10.24
N ARG A 116 -15.91 -24.34 -9.31
CA ARG A 116 -16.21 -25.74 -9.61
C ARG A 116 -17.67 -25.99 -9.99
N ARG A 117 -18.57 -25.04 -9.71
CA ARG A 117 -19.91 -25.04 -10.26
C ARG A 117 -19.87 -24.22 -11.54
N PRO A 118 -19.61 -24.81 -12.72
CA PRO A 118 -20.07 -24.16 -13.94
C PRO A 118 -21.54 -23.86 -13.72
N ALA A 119 -22.00 -22.68 -14.15
CA ALA A 119 -23.40 -22.34 -14.13
C ALA A 119 -24.18 -23.41 -14.93
N ALA A 120 -24.53 -24.49 -14.25
CA ALA A 120 -25.48 -25.45 -14.73
C ALA A 120 -26.82 -24.72 -14.67
N VAL A 121 -27.49 -24.70 -15.83
CA VAL A 121 -28.86 -24.24 -16.04
C VAL A 121 -29.01 -22.74 -16.31
N ALA A 122 -28.91 -22.38 -17.59
CA ALA A 122 -29.98 -21.68 -18.31
C ALA A 122 -29.75 -21.84 -19.83
N HIS A 123 -29.88 -23.07 -20.31
CA HIS A 123 -30.37 -23.30 -21.66
C HIS A 123 -31.89 -23.28 -21.55
N GLU A 124 -32.50 -22.18 -21.96
CA GLU A 124 -33.87 -22.11 -22.47
C GLU A 124 -33.85 -21.29 -23.76
#